data_AF-A0A451BS33-F1
#
_entry.id   AF-A0A451BS33-F1
#
_cell.length_a   1.000
_cell.length_b   1.000
_cell.length_c   1.000
_cell.angle_alpha   90.00
_cell.angle_beta   90.00
_cell.angle_gamma   90.00
#
_symmetry.space_group_name_H-M   'P 1'
#
loop_
_entity.id
_entity.type
_entity.pdbx_description
1 polymer ?
#
loop_
_entity_poly.entity_id
_entity_poly.type
_entity_poly.pdbx_seq_one_letter_code
_entity_poly.pdbx_strand_id
1 'polypeptide(L)'
;MRSYIEYLISKYQDYQKRDKDKTDNNKYRIIYNAIRREYGCKWQLVPADRFDELVLFLHRRIDNTRIGRIRKKRDQKRYHSFDEHIQGKNA
;
A
#
# COMPACT_ATOMS: atom_id res chain seq x y z
N MET A 1 -5.17 -10.65 -7.84
CA MET A 1 -5.60 -9.95 -6.60
C MET A 1 -4.51 -9.91 -5.53
N ARG A 2 -4.08 -11.04 -4.95
CA ARG A 2 -3.06 -11.05 -3.87
C ARG A 2 -1.74 -10.36 -4.22
N SER A 3 -1.23 -10.55 -5.43
CA SER A 3 0.00 -9.88 -5.88
C SER A 3 -0.13 -8.36 -5.97
N TYR A 4 -1.33 -7.84 -6.22
CA TYR A 4 -1.56 -6.39 -6.23
C TYR A 4 -1.54 -5.81 -4.82
N ILE A 5 -2.15 -6.51 -3.87
CA ILE A 5 -2.09 -6.15 -2.44
C ILE A 5 -0.64 -6.14 -1.95
N GLU A 6 0.14 -7.17 -2.29
CA GLU A 6 1.55 -7.26 -1.96
C GLU A 6 2.37 -6.11 -2.58
N TYR A 7 2.08 -5.77 -3.84
CA TYR A 7 2.65 -4.59 -4.50
C TYR A 7 2.35 -3.29 -3.75
N LEU A 8 1.09 -3.06 -3.37
CA LEU A 8 0.69 -1.85 -2.64
C LEU A 8 1.35 -1.78 -1.25
N ILE A 9 1.41 -2.90 -0.53
CA ILE A 9 2.13 -3.00 0.75
C ILE A 9 3.61 -2.66 0.57
N SER A 10 4.25 -3.20 -0.47
CA SER A 10 5.66 -2.93 -0.79
C SER A 10 5.88 -1.46 -1.11
N LYS A 11 4.99 -0.83 -1.90
CA LYS A 11 5.04 0.62 -2.18
C LYS A 11 4.92 1.47 -0.93
N TYR A 12 4.00 1.13 -0.03
CA TYR A 12 3.90 1.80 1.26
C TYR A 12 5.21 1.71 2.04
N GLN A 13 5.79 0.51 2.13
CA GLN A 13 7.04 0.28 2.86
C GLN A 13 8.21 1.06 2.25
N ASP A 14 8.33 1.07 0.92
CA ASP A 14 9.34 1.83 0.20
C ASP A 14 9.22 3.34 0.48
N TYR A 15 8.00 3.88 0.49
CA TYR A 15 7.77 5.29 0.79
C TYR A 15 8.06 5.64 2.24
N GLN A 16 7.81 4.73 3.18
CA GLN A 16 8.19 4.92 4.58
C GLN A 16 9.71 4.81 4.78
N LYS A 17 10.40 3.87 4.13
CA LYS A 17 11.86 3.70 4.22
C LYS A 17 12.64 4.91 3.73
N ARG A 18 12.13 5.58 2.68
CA ARG A 18 12.76 6.78 2.11
C ARG A 18 12.50 8.06 2.91
N ASP A 19 11.67 8.00 3.95
CA ASP A 19 11.41 9.12 4.85
C ASP A 19 12.55 9.21 5.88
N LYS A 20 13.64 9.90 5.50
CA LYS A 20 14.89 10.01 6.29
C LYS A 20 14.72 10.62 7.69
N ASP A 21 13.63 11.34 7.92
CA ASP A 21 13.31 11.95 9.22
C ASP A 21 12.74 10.93 10.21
N LYS A 22 12.49 9.68 9.76
CA LYS A 22 11.99 8.61 10.61
C LYS A 22 13.11 7.64 10.94
N THR A 23 13.63 7.77 12.16
CA THR A 23 14.70 6.94 12.76
C THR A 23 14.27 5.54 13.19
N ASP A 24 12.98 5.23 13.11
CA ASP A 24 12.41 4.03 13.69
C ASP A 24 12.24 2.92 12.65
N ASN A 25 13.21 1.99 12.64
CA ASN A 25 13.32 0.87 11.71
C ASN A 25 12.08 -0.03 11.70
N ASN A 26 11.22 -0.02 12.71
CA ASN A 26 10.04 -0.91 12.76
C ASN A 26 8.78 -0.34 12.10
N LYS A 27 8.76 0.94 11.69
CA LYS A 27 7.53 1.59 11.19
C LYS A 27 7.01 1.04 9.87
N TYR A 28 7.83 0.39 9.05
CA TYR A 28 7.37 -0.26 7.81
C TYR A 28 6.45 -1.47 8.09
N ARG A 29 6.54 -2.07 9.30
CA ARG A 29 5.65 -3.17 9.74
C ARG A 29 4.29 -2.67 10.26
N ILE A 30 4.12 -1.36 10.49
CA ILE A 30 2.86 -0.78 10.99
C ILE A 30 1.68 -1.10 10.06
N ILE A 31 1.92 -1.26 8.76
CA ILE A 31 0.84 -1.55 7.82
C ILE A 31 0.17 -2.90 8.11
N TYR A 32 0.93 -3.92 8.53
CA TYR A 32 0.36 -5.22 8.88
C TYR A 32 -0.49 -5.14 10.15
N ASN A 33 -0.04 -4.37 11.14
CA ASN A 33 -0.82 -4.13 12.36
C ASN A 33 -2.07 -3.30 12.08
N ALA A 34 -1.99 -2.33 11.16
CA ALA A 34 -3.14 -1.52 10.77
C ALA A 34 -4.19 -2.37 10.04
N ILE A 35 -3.77 -3.24 9.11
CA ILE A 35 -4.68 -4.19 8.44
C ILE A 35 -5.32 -5.13 9.48
N ARG A 36 -4.54 -5.66 10.42
CA ARG A 36 -5.08 -6.54 11.47
C ARG A 36 -6.09 -5.85 12.38
N ARG A 37 -5.92 -4.55 12.65
CA ARG A 37 -6.88 -3.76 13.43
C ARG A 37 -8.17 -3.48 12.64
N GLU A 38 -8.05 -3.19 11.35
CA GLU A 38 -9.18 -2.85 10.48
C GLU A 38 -10.02 -4.09 10.12
N TYR A 39 -9.37 -5.20 9.77
CA TYR A 39 -10.02 -6.39 9.21
C TYR A 39 -10.05 -7.59 10.18
N GLY A 40 -9.44 -7.48 11.36
CA GLY A 40 -9.36 -8.56 12.34
C GLY A 40 -8.38 -9.69 11.99
N CYS A 41 -7.82 -9.70 10.78
CA CYS A 41 -6.99 -10.79 10.27
C CYS A 41 -5.75 -10.28 9.51
N LYS A 42 -4.89 -11.21 9.10
CA LYS A 42 -3.77 -10.89 8.18
C LYS A 42 -4.33 -10.56 6.81
N TRP A 43 -3.68 -9.69 6.05
CA TRP A 43 -4.10 -9.29 4.70
C TRP A 43 -4.33 -10.47 3.74
N GLN A 44 -3.61 -11.58 3.91
CA GLN A 44 -3.76 -12.80 3.10
C GLN A 44 -5.07 -13.56 3.35
N LEU A 45 -5.68 -13.32 4.52
CA LEU A 45 -6.91 -13.93 5.00
C LEU A 45 -8.12 -13.00 4.84
N VAL A 46 -7.93 -11.80 4.30
CA VAL A 46 -9.05 -10.90 3.98
C VAL A 46 -9.85 -11.56 2.85
N PRO A 47 -11.17 -11.74 3.01
CA PRO A 47 -12.00 -12.38 1.99
C PRO A 47 -12.07 -11.52 0.71
N ALA A 48 -12.31 -12.18 -0.43
CA ALA A 48 -12.17 -11.57 -1.75
C ALA A 48 -13.23 -10.51 -2.05
N ASP A 49 -14.40 -10.62 -1.42
CA ASP A 49 -15.48 -9.63 -1.43
C ASP A 49 -15.04 -8.26 -0.86
N ARG A 50 -14.05 -8.25 0.05
CA ARG A 50 -13.46 -7.03 0.63
C ARG A 50 -12.18 -6.58 -0.08
N PHE A 51 -11.89 -7.12 -1.26
CA PHE A 51 -10.69 -6.76 -2.01
C PHE A 51 -10.62 -5.25 -2.30
N ASP A 52 -11.71 -4.66 -2.81
CA ASP A 52 -11.76 -3.25 -3.17
C ASP A 52 -11.60 -2.34 -1.93
N GLU A 53 -12.21 -2.73 -0.81
CA GLU A 53 -12.04 -2.04 0.46
C GLU A 53 -10.58 -2.03 0.91
N LEU A 54 -9.90 -3.19 0.82
CA LEU A 54 -8.49 -3.31 1.19
C LEU A 54 -7.58 -2.50 0.25
N VAL A 55 -7.89 -2.46 -1.05
CA VAL A 55 -7.19 -1.62 -2.02
C VAL A 55 -7.34 -0.14 -1.67
N LEU A 56 -8.56 0.33 -1.41
CA LEU A 56 -8.83 1.71 -1.01
C LEU A 56 -8.14 2.07 0.31
N PHE A 57 -8.16 1.17 1.30
CA PHE A 57 -7.43 1.33 2.55
C PHE A 57 -5.93 1.54 2.27
N LEU A 58 -5.31 0.68 1.46
CA LEU A 58 -3.89 0.78 1.13
C LEU A 58 -3.56 2.04 0.33
N HIS A 59 -4.39 2.43 -0.63
CA HIS A 59 -4.25 3.70 -1.37
C HIS A 59 -4.23 4.89 -0.41
N ARG A 60 -5.18 4.99 0.52
CA ARG A 60 -5.21 6.05 1.55
C ARG A 60 -3.94 6.04 2.41
N ARG A 61 -3.45 4.86 2.80
CA ARG A 61 -2.21 4.74 3.59
C ARG A 61 -0.98 5.19 2.81
N ILE A 62 -0.88 4.85 1.52
CA ILE A 62 0.22 5.29 0.64
C ILE A 62 0.16 6.80 0.43
N ASP A 63 -1.03 7.34 0.14
CA ASP A 63 -1.25 8.77 -0.09
C ASP A 63 -0.89 9.62 1.12
N ASN A 64 -1.11 9.10 2.32
CA ASN A 64 -0.78 9.77 3.57
C ASN A 64 0.69 9.66 3.97
N THR A 65 1.51 8.88 3.25
CA THR A 65 2.97 8.94 3.43
C THR A 65 3.52 10.29 2.99
N ARG A 66 4.66 10.71 3.53
CA ARG A 66 5.30 11.98 3.12
C ARG A 66 5.56 12.01 1.61
N ILE A 67 6.13 10.94 1.07
CA ILE A 67 6.40 10.81 -0.37
C ILE A 67 5.10 10.74 -1.17
N GLY A 68 4.09 10.03 -0.68
CA GLY A 68 2.76 10.00 -1.28
C GLY A 68 2.15 11.39 -1.42
N ARG A 69 2.17 12.18 -0.34
CA ARG A 69 1.68 13.58 -0.35
C ARG A 69 2.47 14.47 -1.31
N ILE A 70 3.81 14.35 -1.32
CA ILE A 70 4.67 15.12 -2.23
C ILE A 70 4.35 14.76 -3.69
N ARG A 71 4.26 13.47 -4.02
CA ARG A 71 3.92 13.01 -5.36
C ARG A 71 2.52 13.45 -5.78
N LYS A 72 1.53 13.35 -4.89
CA LYS A 72 0.16 13.84 -5.12
C LYS A 72 0.16 15.34 -5.45
N LYS A 73 0.90 16.16 -4.71
CA LYS A 73 1.03 17.61 -4.97
C LYS A 73 1.69 17.90 -6.33
N ARG A 74 2.52 17.00 -6.83
CA ARG A 74 3.24 17.11 -8.12
C ARG A 74 2.53 16.39 -9.27
N ASP A 75 1.32 15.90 -9.05
CA ASP A 75 0.56 15.07 -10.00
C ASP A 75 1.35 13.85 -10.52
N GLN A 76 2.24 13.31 -9.68
CA GLN A 76 3.05 12.14 -10.02
C GLN A 76 2.35 10.86 -9.59
N LYS A 77 2.46 9.84 -10.43
CA LYS A 77 1.95 8.49 -10.14
C LYS A 77 2.56 7.94 -8.86
N ARG A 78 1.69 7.49 -7.95
CA ARG A 78 2.06 6.95 -6.62
C ARG A 78 2.08 5.43 -6.60
N TYR A 79 1.18 4.83 -7.36
CA TYR A 79 1.02 3.41 -7.60
C TYR A 79 0.29 3.24 -8.93
N HIS A 80 0.34 2.05 -9.51
CA HIS A 80 -0.46 1.68 -10.69
C HIS A 80 -1.78 1.02 -10.28
N SER A 81 -2.77 1.01 -11.17
CA SER A 81 -4.10 0.43 -10.94
C SER A 81 -4.05 -1.10 -10.91
N PHE A 82 -5.15 -1.73 -10.53
CA PHE A 82 -5.22 -3.20 -10.59
C PHE A 82 -5.10 -3.70 -12.03
N ASP A 83 -5.77 -3.07 -12.98
CA ASP A 83 -5.73 -3.45 -14.41
C ASP A 83 -4.31 -3.34 -14.97
N GLU A 84 -3.62 -2.24 -14.69
CA GLU A 84 -2.22 -2.05 -15.08
C GLU A 84 -1.30 -3.13 -14.46
N HIS A 85 -1.63 -3.61 -13.26
CA HIS A 85 -0.87 -4.68 -12.59
C HIS A 85 -1.04 -6.04 -13.28
N ILE A 86 -2.22 -6.31 -13.82
CA ILE A 86 -2.50 -7.57 -14.53
C ILE A 86 -1.91 -7.50 -15.95
N GLN A 87 -2.07 -6.36 -16.64
CA GLN A 87 -1.51 -6.16 -17.97
C GLN A 87 0.03 -6.24 -17.98
N GLY A 88 0.69 -5.66 -16.98
CA GLY A 88 2.16 -5.73 -16.86
C GLY A 88 2.73 -7.10 -16.47
N LYS A 89 1.89 -8.11 -16.19
CA LYS A 89 2.31 -9.51 -15.99
C LYS A 89 2.07 -10.39 -17.22
N ASN A 90 1.40 -9.85 -18.24
CA ASN A 90 1.09 -10.53 -19.52
C ASN A 90 1.91 -9.95 -20.68
N ALA A 91 3.00 -9.24 -20.39
CA ALA A 91 3.97 -8.71 -21.35
C ALA A 91 5.34 -9.36 -21.14
#